data_AF-D3MSY2-F1
#
_entry.id   AF-D3MSY2-F1
#
_cell.length_a   1.000
_cell.length_b   1.000
_cell.length_c   1.000
_cell.angle_alpha   90.00
_cell.angle_beta   90.00
_cell.angle_gamma   90.00
#
_symmetry.space_group_name_H-M   'P 1'
#
loop_
_entity.id
_entity.type
_entity.pdbx_description
1 polymer ?
#
loop_
_entity_poly.entity_id
_entity_poly.type
_entity_poly.pdbx_seq_one_letter_code
_entity_poly.pdbx_strand_id
1 'polypeptide(L)'
;MEDQTKNITDRPMEELKYSIESVPPLGVSILLALQHILAAFAGIIAVPLVVCAALKLSVEQTTIMVGATIFASGLTTILQSRGLGPVGSRVSGMMGTDFTFVNPSISVGAKFGIAGIVAATITGSLVEIILSRFIKPLMKFFPPLITGTVVSLIGITLLPVSIDWAAGGVGSPDYGSLKNLTIAFVIMLFTLFLNHFGKGILSTAAVFIGMIFGYIVCIPLGMVDLASVANADWIAIPNILRYGFHFDMASTLSFVPAYLVSTIGTVGIMMAIGEASHERITSDRAAAGVLCDGIGSMISGMLGAGPNTAFSQNVGLITLTKVASRHIMIIAGIILTILGVFPKLSALIAVMPSPVLGGAGVIMFGLVAAQGIKTLSSINLGDRELLIISVAFALGIGVTVKPEILQGLPNALKMILSSGISTGTLAALILNIILVDKRKTN
;
A
#
# COMPACT_ATOMS: atom_id res chain seq x y z
N MET A 1 13.40 15.15 42.92
CA MET A 1 14.84 14.93 42.74
C MET A 1 15.01 13.83 41.71
N GLU A 2 15.68 14.18 40.61
CA GLU A 2 16.37 13.32 39.63
C GLU A 2 15.57 12.38 38.71
N ASP A 3 15.25 12.96 37.54
CA ASP A 3 15.62 12.48 36.19
C ASP A 3 15.44 10.97 35.87
N GLN A 4 14.25 10.62 35.38
CA GLN A 4 14.00 9.40 34.60
C GLN A 4 13.91 9.66 33.09
N THR A 5 14.57 10.71 32.59
CA THR A 5 14.66 11.02 31.15
C THR A 5 15.90 10.44 30.47
N LYS A 6 16.74 9.71 31.21
CA LYS A 6 17.90 9.00 30.69
C LYS A 6 17.61 7.50 30.59
N ASN A 7 17.58 7.01 29.34
CA ASN A 7 17.96 5.66 28.89
C ASN A 7 17.04 5.05 27.81
N ILE A 8 16.81 5.79 26.72
CA ILE A 8 16.46 5.18 25.42
C ILE A 8 17.53 5.52 24.35
N THR A 9 18.54 6.34 24.67
CA THR A 9 19.54 6.83 23.70
C THR A 9 20.84 6.00 23.60
N ASP A 10 20.99 4.92 24.36
CA ASP A 10 22.27 4.19 24.47
C ASP A 10 22.37 2.89 23.62
N ARG A 11 21.55 2.75 22.57
CA ARG A 11 22.00 1.93 21.44
C ARG A 11 22.87 2.84 20.58
N PRO A 12 24.12 2.48 20.23
CA PRO A 12 24.86 3.24 19.24
C PRO A 12 23.97 3.30 17.99
N MET A 13 23.45 4.49 17.67
CA MET A 13 22.66 4.68 16.47
C MET A 13 23.60 4.42 15.31
N GLU A 14 23.41 3.29 14.64
CA GLU A 14 24.18 2.96 13.44
C GLU A 14 24.07 4.14 12.46
N GLU A 15 25.22 4.67 12.08
CA GLU A 15 25.29 5.90 11.30
C GLU A 15 24.61 5.73 9.93
N LEU A 16 23.77 6.70 9.56
CA LEU A 16 23.12 6.70 8.26
C LEU A 16 24.15 6.94 7.16
N LYS A 17 24.11 6.13 6.10
CA LYS A 17 24.92 6.36 4.92
C LYS A 17 24.51 7.64 4.19
N TYR A 18 23.20 7.89 4.10
CA TYR A 18 22.63 9.13 3.56
C TYR A 18 21.45 9.57 4.42
N SER A 19 21.55 10.75 5.02
CA SER A 19 20.47 11.40 5.79
C SER A 19 19.36 11.93 4.87
N ILE A 20 18.25 12.40 5.45
CA ILE A 20 17.06 12.87 4.71
C ILE A 20 17.39 13.99 3.70
N GLU A 21 18.24 14.93 4.06
CA GLU A 21 18.63 16.06 3.19
C GLU A 21 19.88 15.78 2.33
N SER A 22 20.46 14.59 2.43
CA SER A 22 21.64 14.24 1.63
C SER A 22 21.32 14.22 0.13
N VAL A 23 22.28 14.67 -0.69
CA VAL A 23 22.23 14.62 -2.15
C VAL A 23 23.37 13.74 -2.66
N PRO A 24 23.15 12.41 -2.79
CA PRO A 24 24.18 11.51 -3.29
C PRO A 24 24.52 11.77 -4.77
N PRO A 25 25.69 11.31 -5.24
CA PRO A 25 26.05 11.38 -6.65
C PRO A 25 24.96 10.76 -7.55
N LEU A 26 24.72 11.37 -8.71
CA LEU A 26 23.57 11.03 -9.57
C LEU A 26 23.47 9.52 -9.90
N GLY A 27 24.59 8.88 -10.25
CA GLY A 27 24.61 7.45 -10.56
C GLY A 27 24.20 6.57 -9.37
N VAL A 28 24.64 6.92 -8.16
CA VAL A 28 24.25 6.24 -6.92
C VAL A 28 22.77 6.49 -6.62
N SER A 29 22.33 7.73 -6.79
CA SER A 29 20.94 8.12 -6.57
C SER A 29 19.98 7.39 -7.52
N ILE A 30 20.34 7.20 -8.79
CA ILE A 30 19.54 6.43 -9.76
C ILE A 30 19.44 4.96 -9.33
N LEU A 31 20.55 4.32 -8.96
CA LEU A 31 20.56 2.93 -8.52
C LEU A 31 19.72 2.70 -7.25
N LEU A 32 19.86 3.59 -6.27
CA LEU A 32 19.07 3.53 -5.04
C LEU A 32 17.59 3.83 -5.32
N ALA A 33 17.28 4.79 -6.21
CA ALA A 33 15.91 5.07 -6.62
C ALA A 33 15.25 3.85 -7.27
N LEU A 34 15.96 3.17 -8.18
CA LEU A 34 15.50 1.91 -8.76
C LEU A 34 15.27 0.86 -7.67
N GLN A 35 16.13 0.76 -6.66
CA GLN A 35 15.93 -0.16 -5.54
C GLN A 35 14.63 0.13 -4.77
N HIS A 36 14.33 1.41 -4.49
CA HIS A 36 13.07 1.81 -3.85
C HIS A 36 11.86 1.48 -4.72
N ILE A 37 11.94 1.73 -6.03
CA ILE A 37 10.88 1.38 -6.98
C ILE A 37 10.64 -0.11 -6.97
N LEU A 38 11.70 -0.92 -7.14
CA LEU A 38 11.60 -2.38 -7.22
C LEU A 38 10.99 -2.99 -5.95
N ALA A 39 11.25 -2.40 -4.78
CA ALA A 39 10.67 -2.83 -3.51
C ALA A 39 9.15 -2.55 -3.41
N ALA A 40 8.68 -1.43 -3.97
CA ALA A 40 7.27 -1.03 -3.90
C ALA A 40 6.45 -1.48 -5.13
N PHE A 41 7.11 -1.82 -6.23
CA PHE A 41 6.49 -1.98 -7.54
C PHE A 41 5.34 -2.98 -7.52
N ALA A 42 5.55 -4.13 -6.90
CA ALA A 42 4.54 -5.18 -6.77
C ALA A 42 3.28 -4.66 -6.05
N GLY A 43 3.44 -3.81 -5.03
CA GLY A 43 2.30 -3.23 -4.32
C GLY A 43 1.57 -2.17 -5.13
N ILE A 44 2.31 -1.33 -5.87
CA ILE A 44 1.74 -0.30 -6.74
C ILE A 44 0.83 -0.94 -7.80
N ILE A 45 1.24 -2.05 -8.41
CA ILE A 45 0.47 -2.69 -9.49
C ILE A 45 -0.60 -3.66 -8.98
N ALA A 46 -0.50 -4.16 -7.75
CA ALA A 46 -1.42 -5.19 -7.25
C ALA A 46 -2.86 -4.68 -7.17
N VAL A 47 -3.10 -3.50 -6.56
CA VAL A 47 -4.46 -2.96 -6.39
C VAL A 47 -5.23 -2.83 -7.71
N PRO A 48 -4.72 -2.14 -8.75
CA PRO A 48 -5.44 -2.04 -10.01
C PRO A 48 -5.69 -3.41 -10.64
N LEU A 49 -4.76 -4.38 -10.51
CA LEU A 49 -4.97 -5.74 -11.01
C LEU A 49 -6.09 -6.48 -10.25
N VAL A 50 -6.16 -6.37 -8.92
CA VAL A 50 -7.26 -6.96 -8.13
C VAL A 50 -8.60 -6.39 -8.57
N VAL A 51 -8.68 -5.05 -8.63
CA VAL A 51 -9.93 -4.35 -8.95
C VAL A 51 -10.37 -4.67 -10.38
N CYS A 52 -9.46 -4.63 -11.36
CA CYS A 52 -9.77 -4.95 -12.74
C CYS A 52 -10.24 -6.40 -12.93
N ALA A 53 -9.57 -7.35 -12.27
CA ALA A 53 -9.94 -8.76 -12.32
C ALA A 53 -11.33 -9.01 -11.72
N ALA A 54 -11.60 -8.44 -10.54
CA ALA A 54 -12.90 -8.58 -9.87
C ALA A 54 -14.05 -7.96 -10.66
N LEU A 55 -13.79 -6.87 -11.39
CA LEU A 55 -14.76 -6.19 -12.26
C LEU A 55 -14.80 -6.75 -13.69
N LYS A 56 -13.99 -7.76 -14.00
CA LYS A 56 -13.87 -8.38 -15.34
C LYS A 56 -13.59 -7.34 -16.44
N LEU A 57 -12.74 -6.36 -16.14
CA LEU A 57 -12.35 -5.32 -17.10
C LEU A 57 -11.46 -5.91 -18.21
N SER A 58 -11.46 -5.29 -19.38
CA SER A 58 -10.63 -5.73 -20.50
C SER A 58 -9.13 -5.54 -20.21
N VAL A 59 -8.28 -6.25 -20.94
CA VAL A 59 -6.82 -6.06 -20.87
C VAL A 59 -6.43 -4.61 -21.20
N GLU A 60 -7.13 -3.97 -22.14
CA GLU A 60 -6.93 -2.55 -22.48
C GLU A 60 -7.24 -1.63 -21.30
N GLN A 61 -8.40 -1.81 -20.66
CA GLN A 61 -8.78 -1.01 -19.48
C GLN A 61 -7.81 -1.23 -18.32
N THR A 62 -7.38 -2.47 -18.11
CA THR A 62 -6.38 -2.84 -17.10
C THR A 62 -5.04 -2.18 -17.39
N THR A 63 -4.59 -2.21 -18.64
CA THR A 63 -3.36 -1.55 -19.11
C THR A 63 -3.39 -0.05 -18.81
N ILE A 64 -4.50 0.61 -19.13
CA ILE A 64 -4.65 2.05 -18.90
C ILE A 64 -4.66 2.36 -17.40
N MET A 65 -5.40 1.59 -16.59
CA MET A 65 -5.47 1.81 -15.15
C MET A 65 -4.12 1.56 -14.47
N VAL A 66 -3.39 0.50 -14.84
CA VAL A 66 -2.04 0.22 -14.33
C VAL A 66 -1.06 1.35 -14.70
N GLY A 67 -1.09 1.82 -15.95
CA GLY A 67 -0.25 2.95 -16.38
C GLY A 67 -0.55 4.23 -15.61
N ALA A 68 -1.83 4.57 -15.46
CA ALA A 68 -2.27 5.70 -14.66
C ALA A 68 -1.83 5.56 -13.19
N THR A 69 -1.93 4.38 -12.60
CA THR A 69 -1.49 4.12 -11.23
C THR A 69 0.01 4.32 -11.06
N ILE A 70 0.85 3.77 -11.97
CA ILE A 70 2.31 3.96 -11.93
C ILE A 70 2.66 5.45 -12.07
N PHE A 71 2.04 6.12 -13.03
CA PHE A 71 2.26 7.55 -13.29
C PHE A 71 1.86 8.42 -12.08
N ALA A 72 0.66 8.21 -11.55
CA ALA A 72 0.15 8.95 -10.39
C ALA A 72 1.01 8.70 -9.15
N SER A 73 1.40 7.45 -8.90
CA SER A 73 2.31 7.09 -7.80
C SER A 73 3.62 7.87 -7.88
N GLY A 74 4.19 8.01 -9.08
CA GLY A 74 5.39 8.82 -9.33
C GLY A 74 5.19 10.29 -8.98
N LEU A 75 4.13 10.92 -9.51
CA LEU A 75 3.80 12.32 -9.22
C LEU A 75 3.58 12.56 -7.72
N THR A 76 2.82 11.69 -7.06
CA THR A 76 2.56 11.84 -5.63
C THR A 76 3.79 11.59 -4.78
N THR A 77 4.69 10.68 -5.20
CA THR A 77 5.97 10.44 -4.52
C THR A 77 6.86 11.69 -4.57
N ILE A 78 6.91 12.37 -5.73
CA ILE A 78 7.61 13.65 -5.87
C ILE A 78 6.97 14.69 -4.94
N LEU A 79 5.65 14.83 -4.95
CA LEU A 79 4.92 15.80 -4.14
C LEU A 79 5.18 15.58 -2.65
N GLN A 80 5.15 14.32 -2.19
CA GLN A 80 5.36 13.94 -0.79
C GLN A 80 6.79 14.24 -0.32
N SER A 81 7.78 13.88 -1.13
CA SER A 81 9.19 13.93 -0.76
C SER A 81 9.82 15.32 -0.97
N ARG A 82 9.43 16.02 -2.04
CA ARG A 82 9.88 17.40 -2.32
C ARG A 82 9.15 18.40 -1.43
N GLY A 83 7.84 18.19 -1.27
CA GLY A 83 6.92 19.14 -0.67
C GLY A 83 6.59 20.32 -1.60
N LEU A 84 5.35 20.80 -1.54
CA LEU A 84 4.87 22.01 -2.20
C LEU A 84 4.01 22.80 -1.22
N GLY A 85 4.57 23.87 -0.66
CA GLY A 85 3.90 24.64 0.40
C GLY A 85 3.54 23.75 1.61
N PRO A 86 2.26 23.67 2.03
CA PRO A 86 1.83 22.83 3.14
C PRO A 86 1.70 21.33 2.79
N VAL A 87 1.83 20.97 1.51
CA VAL A 87 1.66 19.60 1.03
C VAL A 87 3.01 18.90 1.03
N GLY A 88 3.05 17.67 1.54
CA GLY A 88 4.24 16.82 1.55
C GLY A 88 5.03 16.91 2.84
N SER A 89 5.26 15.76 3.45
CA SER A 89 6.00 15.58 4.70
C SER A 89 7.49 15.87 4.60
N ARG A 90 8.04 15.94 3.37
CA ARG A 90 9.47 16.16 3.09
C ARG A 90 10.35 15.07 3.71
N VAL A 91 9.91 13.83 3.69
CA VAL A 91 10.71 12.65 4.05
C VAL A 91 10.83 11.72 2.84
N SER A 92 11.60 10.63 2.96
CA SER A 92 11.67 9.58 1.94
C SER A 92 10.41 8.71 1.93
N GLY A 93 9.29 9.32 1.54
CA GLY A 93 7.97 8.68 1.46
C GLY A 93 7.63 8.27 0.04
N MET A 94 7.66 6.97 -0.23
CA MET A 94 7.11 6.41 -1.46
C MET A 94 5.57 6.39 -1.38
N MET A 95 4.91 6.74 -2.47
CA MET A 95 3.46 6.78 -2.57
C MET A 95 2.97 5.74 -3.58
N GLY A 96 1.78 5.21 -3.37
CA GLY A 96 1.12 4.31 -4.31
C GLY A 96 -0.32 4.02 -3.93
N THR A 97 -1.02 3.23 -4.73
CA THR A 97 -2.44 2.92 -4.47
C THR A 97 -2.60 2.02 -3.25
N ASP A 98 -3.48 2.41 -2.31
CA ASP A 98 -3.71 1.66 -1.06
C ASP A 98 -4.68 0.49 -1.25
N PHE A 99 -4.34 -0.63 -0.62
CA PHE A 99 -5.15 -1.85 -0.56
C PHE A 99 -6.45 -1.69 0.23
N THR A 100 -6.50 -0.73 1.16
CA THR A 100 -7.74 -0.44 1.92
C THR A 100 -8.92 -0.09 1.02
N PHE A 101 -8.65 0.38 -0.21
CA PHE A 101 -9.68 0.75 -1.18
C PHE A 101 -10.11 -0.35 -2.14
N VAL A 102 -9.49 -1.55 -2.12
CA VAL A 102 -9.84 -2.65 -3.04
C VAL A 102 -11.33 -2.97 -3.00
N ASN A 103 -11.87 -3.28 -1.82
CA ASN A 103 -13.28 -3.64 -1.65
C ASN A 103 -14.25 -2.50 -2.01
N PRO A 104 -14.09 -1.26 -1.52
CA PRO A 104 -14.99 -0.17 -1.92
C PRO A 104 -14.88 0.15 -3.41
N SER A 105 -13.68 0.07 -4.02
CA SER A 105 -13.52 0.21 -5.48
C SER A 105 -14.28 -0.85 -6.26
N ILE A 106 -14.22 -2.13 -5.84
CA ILE A 106 -15.00 -3.21 -6.47
C ILE A 106 -16.50 -2.96 -6.29
N SER A 107 -16.94 -2.59 -5.09
CA SER A 107 -18.36 -2.34 -4.81
C SER A 107 -18.94 -1.19 -5.63
N VAL A 108 -18.18 -0.10 -5.81
CA VAL A 108 -18.59 1.06 -6.61
C VAL A 108 -18.49 0.74 -8.10
N GLY A 109 -17.39 0.13 -8.52
CA GLY A 109 -17.13 -0.25 -9.90
C GLY A 109 -18.16 -1.23 -10.47
N ALA A 110 -18.67 -2.15 -9.64
CA ALA A 110 -19.73 -3.08 -10.05
C ALA A 110 -21.06 -2.39 -10.40
N LYS A 111 -21.30 -1.18 -9.88
CA LYS A 111 -22.52 -0.39 -10.14
C LYS A 111 -22.32 0.67 -11.21
N PHE A 112 -21.20 1.38 -11.15
CA PHE A 112 -20.97 2.62 -11.91
C PHE A 112 -19.70 2.57 -12.78
N GLY A 113 -19.05 1.42 -12.87
CA GLY A 113 -17.80 1.24 -13.60
C GLY A 113 -16.64 2.08 -13.06
N ILE A 114 -15.60 2.24 -13.88
CA ILE A 114 -14.39 2.99 -13.52
C ILE A 114 -14.73 4.47 -13.24
N ALA A 115 -15.73 5.04 -13.92
CA ALA A 115 -16.18 6.41 -13.71
C ALA A 115 -16.66 6.67 -12.27
N GLY A 116 -17.33 5.70 -11.65
CA GLY A 116 -17.73 5.77 -10.25
C GLY A 116 -16.54 5.66 -9.30
N ILE A 117 -15.57 4.79 -9.59
CA ILE A 117 -14.33 4.66 -8.80
C ILE A 117 -13.55 5.98 -8.82
N VAL A 118 -13.41 6.58 -10.00
CA VAL A 118 -12.76 7.88 -10.18
C VAL A 118 -13.46 8.97 -9.36
N ALA A 119 -14.78 9.06 -9.47
CA ALA A 119 -15.55 10.04 -8.72
C ALA A 119 -15.40 9.85 -7.22
N ALA A 120 -15.57 8.62 -6.71
CA ALA A 120 -15.44 8.30 -5.28
C ALA A 120 -14.02 8.52 -4.74
N THR A 121 -12.99 8.27 -5.56
CA THR A 121 -11.58 8.59 -5.24
C THR A 121 -11.38 10.09 -5.09
N ILE A 122 -11.88 10.89 -6.05
CA ILE A 122 -11.75 12.35 -6.03
C ILE A 122 -12.52 12.93 -4.84
N THR A 123 -13.80 12.61 -4.70
CA THR A 123 -14.66 13.21 -3.66
C THR A 123 -14.34 12.69 -2.28
N GLY A 124 -14.00 11.41 -2.13
CA GLY A 124 -13.60 10.81 -0.87
C GLY A 124 -12.28 11.37 -0.34
N SER A 125 -11.35 11.75 -1.22
CA SER A 125 -10.06 12.34 -0.81
C SER A 125 -10.18 13.64 0.01
N LEU A 126 -11.33 14.33 -0.10
CA LEU A 126 -11.64 15.49 0.73
C LEU A 126 -11.62 15.15 2.23
N VAL A 127 -11.91 13.90 2.59
CA VAL A 127 -11.83 13.41 3.97
C VAL A 127 -10.41 13.55 4.50
N GLU A 128 -9.39 13.05 3.78
CA GLU A 128 -7.99 13.20 4.20
C GLU A 128 -7.53 14.64 4.19
N ILE A 129 -7.95 15.44 3.21
CA ILE A 129 -7.62 16.87 3.15
C ILE A 129 -8.15 17.58 4.40
N ILE A 130 -9.38 17.29 4.83
CA ILE A 130 -9.96 17.84 6.05
C ILE A 130 -9.22 17.31 7.28
N LEU A 131 -9.03 16.00 7.39
CA LEU A 131 -8.37 15.36 8.54
C LEU A 131 -6.92 15.78 8.71
N SER A 132 -6.23 16.14 7.63
CA SER A 132 -4.86 16.66 7.65
C SER A 132 -4.74 17.88 8.60
N ARG A 133 -5.79 18.70 8.72
CA ARG A 133 -5.83 19.86 9.61
C ARG A 133 -5.95 19.49 11.08
N PHE A 134 -6.40 18.28 11.38
CA PHE A 134 -6.65 17.78 12.74
C PHE A 134 -5.66 16.70 13.17
N ILE A 135 -4.54 16.51 12.46
CA ILE A 135 -3.58 15.44 12.80
C ILE A 135 -2.98 15.62 14.19
N LYS A 136 -2.67 16.85 14.62
CA LYS A 136 -2.08 17.09 15.95
C LYS A 136 -2.91 16.51 17.11
N PRO A 137 -4.22 16.76 17.23
CA PRO A 137 -5.04 16.07 18.22
C PRO A 137 -5.24 14.58 17.89
N LEU A 138 -5.31 14.21 16.61
CA LEU A 138 -5.61 12.85 16.17
C LEU A 138 -4.48 11.85 16.48
N MET A 139 -3.21 12.28 16.45
CA MET A 139 -2.05 11.45 16.79
C MET A 139 -2.12 10.83 18.19
N LYS A 140 -2.89 11.42 19.12
CA LYS A 140 -3.11 10.85 20.46
C LYS A 140 -3.85 9.51 20.40
N PHE A 141 -4.65 9.28 19.37
CA PHE A 141 -5.43 8.06 19.18
C PHE A 141 -4.66 6.96 18.45
N PHE A 142 -3.45 7.24 17.95
CA PHE A 142 -2.67 6.31 17.12
C PHE A 142 -1.33 5.94 17.77
N PRO A 143 -1.32 5.37 19.00
CA PRO A 143 -0.10 4.82 19.55
C PRO A 143 0.42 3.65 18.69
N PRO A 144 1.69 3.23 18.86
CA PRO A 144 2.26 2.12 18.11
C PRO A 144 1.44 0.81 18.18
N LEU A 145 0.68 0.62 19.26
CA LEU A 145 -0.30 -0.46 19.40
C LEU A 145 -1.31 -0.46 18.23
N ILE A 146 -1.90 0.70 17.93
CA ILE A 146 -2.90 0.83 16.87
C ILE A 146 -2.24 0.69 15.51
N THR A 147 -1.17 1.44 15.25
CA THR A 147 -0.51 1.41 13.93
C THR A 147 0.03 0.02 13.61
N GLY A 148 0.64 -0.69 14.57
CA GLY A 148 1.10 -2.07 14.39
C GLY A 148 -0.05 -3.06 14.15
N THR A 149 -1.17 -2.91 14.85
CA THR A 149 -2.38 -3.74 14.66
C THR A 149 -2.97 -3.53 13.27
N VAL A 150 -3.10 -2.28 12.83
CA VAL A 150 -3.64 -1.92 11.50
C VAL A 150 -2.74 -2.44 10.39
N VAL A 151 -1.42 -2.22 10.47
CA VAL A 151 -0.46 -2.73 9.47
C VAL A 151 -0.49 -4.25 9.38
N SER A 152 -0.61 -4.94 10.53
CA SER A 152 -0.75 -6.40 10.55
C SER A 152 -2.03 -6.86 9.85
N LEU A 153 -3.15 -6.22 10.15
CA LEU A 153 -4.46 -6.50 9.52
C LEU A 153 -4.43 -6.26 8.01
N ILE A 154 -3.78 -5.21 7.52
CA ILE A 154 -3.62 -4.95 6.08
C ILE A 154 -2.98 -6.18 5.41
N GLY A 155 -1.85 -6.66 5.92
CA GLY A 155 -1.19 -7.84 5.37
C GLY A 155 -2.06 -9.10 5.44
N ILE A 156 -2.63 -9.40 6.62
CA ILE A 156 -3.40 -10.64 6.85
C ILE A 156 -4.66 -10.69 5.97
N THR A 157 -5.40 -9.58 5.88
CA THR A 157 -6.68 -9.55 5.16
C THR A 157 -6.51 -9.57 3.64
N LEU A 158 -5.28 -9.39 3.13
CA LEU A 158 -4.95 -9.49 1.70
C LEU A 158 -4.40 -10.87 1.30
N LEU A 159 -4.03 -11.71 2.27
CA LEU A 159 -3.59 -13.09 1.97
C LEU A 159 -4.62 -13.88 1.16
N PRO A 160 -5.95 -13.83 1.45
CA PRO A 160 -6.94 -14.55 0.63
C PRO A 160 -6.87 -14.19 -0.85
N VAL A 161 -6.71 -12.91 -1.19
CA VAL A 161 -6.58 -12.44 -2.58
C VAL A 161 -5.35 -13.06 -3.26
N SER A 162 -4.23 -13.12 -2.54
CA SER A 162 -3.02 -13.76 -3.08
C SER A 162 -3.16 -15.26 -3.26
N ILE A 163 -3.88 -15.94 -2.37
CA ILE A 163 -4.16 -17.37 -2.48
C ILE A 163 -5.10 -17.63 -3.66
N ASP A 164 -6.12 -16.79 -3.85
CA ASP A 164 -7.00 -16.86 -5.02
C ASP A 164 -6.22 -16.70 -6.32
N TRP A 165 -5.28 -15.76 -6.37
CA TRP A 165 -4.37 -15.62 -7.51
C TRP A 165 -3.49 -16.84 -7.73
N ALA A 166 -2.92 -17.41 -6.66
CA ALA A 166 -2.12 -18.63 -6.73
C ALA A 166 -2.93 -19.82 -7.27
N ALA A 167 -4.22 -19.88 -6.93
CA ALA A 167 -5.15 -20.87 -7.44
C ALA A 167 -5.54 -20.64 -8.92
N GLY A 168 -5.25 -19.48 -9.51
CA GLY A 168 -5.57 -19.15 -10.90
C GLY A 168 -6.62 -18.05 -11.09
N GLY A 169 -7.03 -17.39 -10.00
CA GLY A 169 -8.00 -16.30 -9.99
C GLY A 169 -9.44 -16.77 -9.77
N VAL A 170 -10.19 -16.03 -8.95
CA VAL A 170 -11.59 -16.34 -8.63
C VAL A 170 -12.44 -16.50 -9.89
N GLY A 171 -13.16 -17.61 -9.99
CA GLY A 171 -14.04 -17.91 -11.13
C GLY A 171 -13.32 -18.47 -12.36
N SER A 172 -12.02 -18.73 -12.28
CA SER A 172 -11.29 -19.46 -13.33
C SER A 172 -11.75 -20.93 -13.41
N PRO A 173 -11.94 -21.50 -14.61
CA PRO A 173 -12.21 -22.93 -14.78
C PRO A 173 -11.11 -23.82 -14.18
N ASP A 174 -9.88 -23.32 -14.17
CA ASP A 174 -8.70 -24.01 -13.65
C ASP A 174 -8.35 -23.59 -12.21
N TYR A 175 -9.33 -23.08 -11.45
CA TYR A 175 -9.12 -22.67 -10.06
C TYR A 175 -8.65 -23.86 -9.21
N GLY A 176 -7.52 -23.70 -8.53
CA GLY A 176 -6.89 -24.74 -7.73
C GLY A 176 -6.25 -25.86 -8.55
N SER A 177 -6.10 -25.70 -9.86
CA SER A 177 -5.40 -26.70 -10.69
C SER A 177 -3.95 -26.88 -10.23
N LEU A 178 -3.45 -28.11 -10.35
CA LEU A 178 -2.07 -28.44 -9.98
C LEU A 178 -1.07 -27.57 -10.76
N LYS A 179 -1.38 -27.21 -12.02
CA LYS A 179 -0.58 -26.31 -12.84
C LYS A 179 -0.43 -24.93 -12.18
N ASN A 180 -1.53 -24.29 -11.80
CA ASN A 180 -1.51 -22.97 -11.18
C ASN A 180 -0.79 -22.99 -9.83
N LEU A 181 -1.11 -23.96 -8.98
CA LEU A 181 -0.49 -24.10 -7.66
C LEU A 181 1.01 -24.38 -7.76
N THR A 182 1.45 -25.22 -8.70
CA THR A 182 2.87 -25.51 -8.91
C THR A 182 3.63 -24.27 -9.38
N ILE A 183 3.07 -23.51 -10.33
CA ILE A 183 3.67 -22.26 -10.81
C ILE A 183 3.81 -21.26 -9.66
N ALA A 184 2.72 -21.02 -8.91
CA ALA A 184 2.73 -20.09 -7.79
C ALA A 184 3.74 -20.52 -6.71
N PHE A 185 3.80 -21.82 -6.40
CA PHE A 185 4.75 -22.38 -5.44
C PHE A 185 6.20 -22.24 -5.88
N VAL A 186 6.51 -22.53 -7.15
CA VAL A 186 7.86 -22.37 -7.71
C VAL A 186 8.30 -20.90 -7.67
N ILE A 187 7.42 -19.98 -8.02
CA ILE A 187 7.69 -18.53 -7.99
C ILE A 187 7.89 -18.06 -6.55
N MET A 188 7.08 -18.55 -5.61
CA MET A 188 7.23 -18.26 -4.19
C MET A 188 8.59 -18.76 -3.66
N LEU A 189 8.98 -20.01 -3.97
CA LEU A 189 10.27 -20.56 -3.56
C LEU A 189 11.45 -19.79 -4.14
N PHE A 190 11.37 -19.45 -5.43
CA PHE A 190 12.40 -18.65 -6.10
C PHE A 190 12.51 -17.25 -5.48
N THR A 191 11.37 -16.59 -5.22
CA THR A 191 11.31 -15.28 -4.58
C THR A 191 11.88 -15.34 -3.16
N LEU A 192 11.51 -16.36 -2.38
CA LEU A 192 12.01 -16.60 -1.03
C LEU A 192 13.54 -16.82 -1.04
N PHE A 193 14.03 -17.65 -1.96
CA PHE A 193 15.45 -17.91 -2.13
C PHE A 193 16.22 -16.62 -2.42
N LEU A 194 15.75 -15.80 -3.36
CA LEU A 194 16.36 -14.50 -3.66
C LEU A 194 16.26 -13.52 -2.49
N ASN A 195 15.13 -13.50 -1.78
CA ASN A 195 14.96 -12.59 -0.66
C ASN A 195 15.90 -12.92 0.50
N HIS A 196 16.08 -14.21 0.82
CA HIS A 196 16.91 -14.66 1.93
C HIS A 196 18.41 -14.72 1.59
N PHE A 197 18.78 -15.30 0.44
CA PHE A 197 20.18 -15.50 0.06
C PHE A 197 20.75 -14.41 -0.85
N GLY A 198 19.89 -13.60 -1.47
CA GLY A 198 20.31 -12.47 -2.28
C GLY A 198 20.98 -11.39 -1.43
N LYS A 199 21.83 -10.59 -2.07
CA LYS A 199 22.54 -9.47 -1.42
C LYS A 199 22.16 -8.16 -2.09
N GLY A 200 22.05 -7.10 -1.29
CA GLY A 200 21.75 -5.75 -1.77
C GLY A 200 20.48 -5.71 -2.62
N ILE A 201 20.60 -5.25 -3.87
CA ILE A 201 19.46 -5.07 -4.78
C ILE A 201 18.72 -6.37 -5.08
N LEU A 202 19.38 -7.52 -5.10
CA LEU A 202 18.74 -8.81 -5.39
C LEU A 202 17.72 -9.20 -4.31
N SER A 203 18.03 -8.99 -3.03
CA SER A 203 17.12 -9.31 -1.93
C SER A 203 15.94 -8.34 -1.90
N THR A 204 16.20 -7.05 -2.13
CA THR A 204 15.16 -6.00 -2.06
C THR A 204 14.24 -6.02 -3.28
N ALA A 205 14.75 -6.43 -4.44
CA ALA A 205 13.98 -6.60 -5.66
C ALA A 205 13.47 -8.04 -5.85
N ALA A 206 13.61 -8.92 -4.85
CA ALA A 206 13.32 -10.35 -4.99
C ALA A 206 11.90 -10.61 -5.52
N VAL A 207 10.90 -9.88 -5.03
CA VAL A 207 9.50 -10.00 -5.49
C VAL A 207 9.37 -9.61 -6.96
N PHE A 208 9.99 -8.50 -7.38
CA PHE A 208 9.97 -8.06 -8.77
C PHE A 208 10.70 -9.04 -9.71
N ILE A 209 11.88 -9.51 -9.31
CA ILE A 209 12.64 -10.52 -10.06
C ILE A 209 11.87 -11.84 -10.11
N GLY A 210 11.15 -12.19 -9.04
CA GLY A 210 10.23 -13.33 -9.00
C GLY A 210 9.12 -13.23 -10.04
N MET A 211 8.53 -12.04 -10.22
CA MET A 211 7.54 -11.81 -11.28
C MET A 211 8.15 -11.96 -12.69
N ILE A 212 9.37 -11.45 -12.91
CA ILE A 212 10.10 -11.66 -14.18
C ILE A 212 10.34 -13.15 -14.43
N PHE A 213 10.80 -13.88 -13.42
CA PHE A 213 10.99 -15.33 -13.51
C PHE A 213 9.67 -16.04 -13.80
N GLY A 214 8.57 -15.57 -13.23
CA GLY A 214 7.22 -16.03 -13.55
C GLY A 214 6.88 -15.91 -15.04
N TYR A 215 7.20 -14.79 -15.70
CA TYR A 215 7.04 -14.70 -17.17
C TYR A 215 7.89 -15.71 -17.93
N ILE A 216 9.16 -15.88 -17.52
CA ILE A 216 10.07 -16.84 -18.17
C ILE A 216 9.50 -18.26 -18.10
N VAL A 217 8.85 -18.63 -16.99
CA VAL A 217 8.18 -19.93 -16.82
C VAL A 217 6.86 -19.99 -17.60
N CYS A 218 6.05 -18.93 -17.57
CA CYS A 218 4.68 -18.95 -18.11
C CYS A 218 4.58 -18.73 -19.63
N ILE A 219 5.54 -18.04 -20.25
CA ILE A 219 5.54 -17.79 -21.71
C ILE A 219 5.62 -19.12 -22.50
N PRO A 220 6.57 -20.04 -22.22
CA PRO A 220 6.63 -21.35 -22.89
C PRO A 220 5.39 -22.22 -22.65
N LEU A 221 4.68 -22.00 -21.53
CA LEU A 221 3.46 -22.72 -21.17
C LEU A 221 2.21 -22.16 -21.86
N GLY A 222 2.35 -21.17 -22.73
CA GLY A 222 1.25 -20.55 -23.47
C GLY A 222 0.28 -19.76 -22.59
N MET A 223 0.70 -19.33 -21.40
CA MET A 223 -0.17 -18.64 -20.43
C MET A 223 -0.17 -17.12 -20.58
N VAL A 224 0.62 -16.58 -21.50
CA VAL A 224 0.80 -15.14 -21.70
C VAL A 224 0.48 -14.79 -23.14
N ASP A 225 -0.53 -13.94 -23.34
CA ASP A 225 -0.82 -13.37 -24.65
C ASP A 225 -0.04 -12.06 -24.86
N LEU A 226 0.98 -12.13 -25.71
CA LEU A 226 1.82 -10.98 -26.03
C LEU A 226 1.24 -10.10 -27.15
N ALA A 227 0.12 -10.47 -27.78
CA ALA A 227 -0.50 -9.67 -28.83
C ALA A 227 -0.95 -8.30 -28.31
N SER A 228 -1.55 -8.24 -27.12
CA SER A 228 -1.92 -6.97 -26.48
C SER A 228 -0.70 -6.09 -26.21
N VAL A 229 0.43 -6.68 -25.85
CA VAL A 229 1.70 -5.96 -25.63
C VAL A 229 2.24 -5.45 -26.96
N ALA A 230 2.19 -6.24 -28.03
CA ALA A 230 2.64 -5.84 -29.37
C ALA A 230 1.81 -4.69 -29.95
N ASN A 231 0.50 -4.69 -29.71
CA ASN A 231 -0.44 -3.68 -30.22
C ASN A 231 -0.49 -2.38 -29.40
N ALA A 232 -0.03 -2.38 -28.15
CA ALA A 232 -0.03 -1.17 -27.32
C ALA A 232 0.91 -0.10 -27.90
N ASP A 233 0.55 1.17 -27.74
CA ASP A 233 1.42 2.29 -28.16
C ASP A 233 2.71 2.34 -27.34
N TRP A 234 3.75 2.95 -27.92
CA TRP A 234 5.01 3.17 -27.20
C TRP A 234 4.90 4.27 -26.15
N ILE A 235 4.15 5.33 -26.44
CA ILE A 235 3.99 6.49 -25.56
C ILE A 235 2.50 6.82 -25.50
N ALA A 236 1.93 6.87 -24.30
CA ALA A 236 0.62 7.44 -24.05
C ALA A 236 0.61 8.15 -22.70
N ILE A 237 0.23 9.43 -22.72
CA ILE A 237 0.07 10.21 -21.50
C ILE A 237 -1.31 9.90 -20.91
N PRO A 238 -1.43 9.61 -19.60
CA PRO A 238 -2.74 9.40 -18.97
C PRO A 238 -3.67 10.59 -19.21
N ASN A 239 -4.82 10.32 -19.84
CA ASN A 239 -5.82 11.33 -20.15
C ASN A 239 -6.60 11.70 -18.88
N ILE A 240 -6.68 13.01 -18.59
CA ILE A 240 -7.46 13.52 -17.47
C ILE A 240 -8.94 13.20 -17.70
N LEU A 241 -9.56 12.55 -16.71
CA LEU A 241 -10.97 12.15 -16.67
C LEU A 241 -11.41 11.35 -17.90
N ARG A 242 -10.54 10.49 -18.44
CA ARG A 242 -10.85 9.60 -19.59
C ARG A 242 -12.15 8.83 -19.42
N TYR A 243 -12.40 8.32 -18.22
CA TYR A 243 -13.58 7.50 -17.91
C TYR A 243 -14.81 8.34 -17.54
N GLY A 244 -14.69 9.67 -17.51
CA GLY A 244 -15.72 10.57 -17.01
C GLY A 244 -15.78 10.64 -15.49
N PHE A 245 -16.80 11.33 -14.99
CA PHE A 245 -17.03 11.56 -13.57
C PHE A 245 -18.49 11.23 -13.24
N HIS A 246 -18.73 10.12 -12.55
CA HIS A 246 -20.08 9.70 -12.14
C HIS A 246 -20.23 9.82 -10.63
N PHE A 247 -20.70 10.98 -10.17
CA PHE A 247 -20.88 11.23 -8.74
C PHE A 247 -22.11 10.53 -8.18
N ASP A 248 -21.87 9.75 -7.13
CA ASP A 248 -22.89 9.19 -6.28
C ASP A 248 -22.46 9.34 -4.81
N MET A 249 -23.38 9.83 -3.98
CA MET A 249 -23.09 10.09 -2.57
C MET A 249 -22.78 8.79 -1.82
N ALA A 250 -23.52 7.71 -2.10
CA ALA A 250 -23.27 6.43 -1.44
C ALA A 250 -21.88 5.88 -1.80
N SER A 251 -21.47 6.02 -3.06
CA SER A 251 -20.14 5.65 -3.55
C SER A 251 -19.03 6.43 -2.84
N THR A 252 -19.21 7.74 -2.68
CA THR A 252 -18.28 8.58 -1.90
C THR A 252 -18.19 8.13 -0.44
N LEU A 253 -19.34 7.91 0.20
CA LEU A 253 -19.42 7.45 1.59
C LEU A 253 -18.76 6.07 1.79
N SER A 254 -18.71 5.23 0.75
CA SER A 254 -18.05 3.92 0.80
C SER A 254 -16.53 4.02 0.95
N PHE A 255 -15.91 5.11 0.50
CA PHE A 255 -14.46 5.32 0.57
C PHE A 255 -14.04 5.99 1.89
N VAL A 256 -14.95 6.68 2.58
CA VAL A 256 -14.66 7.43 3.83
C VAL A 256 -13.90 6.57 4.86
N PRO A 257 -14.32 5.32 5.18
CA PRO A 257 -13.63 4.51 6.17
C PRO A 257 -12.23 4.10 5.75
N ALA A 258 -12.03 3.80 4.46
CA ALA A 258 -10.71 3.50 3.92
C ALA A 258 -9.79 4.73 4.01
N TYR A 259 -10.29 5.94 3.76
CA TYR A 259 -9.55 7.18 3.98
C TYR A 259 -9.23 7.45 5.46
N LEU A 260 -10.10 7.07 6.40
CA LEU A 260 -9.78 7.12 7.83
C LEU A 260 -8.62 6.18 8.17
N VAL A 261 -8.65 4.95 7.66
CA VAL A 261 -7.56 3.97 7.85
C VAL A 261 -6.27 4.45 7.20
N SER A 262 -6.34 4.98 5.97
CA SER A 262 -5.19 5.53 5.25
C SER A 262 -4.55 6.69 6.03
N THR A 263 -5.34 7.60 6.61
CA THR A 263 -4.84 8.66 7.51
C THR A 263 -3.99 8.09 8.65
N ILE A 264 -4.46 7.02 9.29
CA ILE A 264 -3.75 6.34 10.38
C ILE A 264 -2.46 5.69 9.86
N GLY A 265 -2.57 4.98 8.73
CA GLY A 265 -1.47 4.33 8.04
C GLY A 265 -0.36 5.31 7.73
N THR A 266 -0.68 6.43 7.10
CA THR A 266 0.30 7.46 6.73
C THR A 266 0.94 8.11 7.93
N VAL A 267 0.20 8.48 8.97
CA VAL A 267 0.81 9.00 10.21
C VAL A 267 1.82 7.98 10.76
N GLY A 268 1.43 6.70 10.84
CA GLY A 268 2.31 5.62 11.29
C GLY A 268 3.56 5.47 10.41
N ILE A 269 3.40 5.53 9.08
CA ILE A 269 4.51 5.40 8.12
C ILE A 269 5.43 6.61 8.20
N MET A 270 4.92 7.83 8.31
CA MET A 270 5.75 9.02 8.48
C MET A 270 6.58 8.93 9.77
N MET A 271 5.97 8.51 10.87
CA MET A 271 6.69 8.28 12.14
C MET A 271 7.76 7.20 11.99
N ALA A 272 7.45 6.09 11.32
CA ALA A 272 8.38 4.99 11.10
C ALA A 272 9.54 5.38 10.16
N ILE A 273 9.28 6.22 9.13
CA ILE A 273 10.34 6.82 8.31
C ILE A 273 11.23 7.70 9.19
N GLY A 274 10.64 8.51 10.07
CA GLY A 274 11.37 9.32 11.03
C GLY A 274 12.31 8.50 11.91
N GLU A 275 11.80 7.45 12.52
CA GLU A 275 12.57 6.52 13.35
C GLU A 275 13.70 5.85 12.55
N ALA A 276 13.39 5.32 11.36
CA ALA A 276 14.35 4.71 10.46
C ALA A 276 15.42 5.68 9.95
N SER A 277 15.10 6.98 9.91
CA SER A 277 15.96 8.06 9.43
C SER A 277 16.61 8.87 10.56
N HIS A 278 16.45 8.42 11.82
CA HIS A 278 16.92 9.12 13.01
C HIS A 278 16.50 10.60 13.09
N GLU A 279 15.30 10.90 12.59
CA GLU A 279 14.73 12.25 12.57
C GLU A 279 13.35 12.28 13.25
N ARG A 280 13.15 13.26 14.14
CA ARG A 280 11.87 13.45 14.81
C ARG A 280 10.85 14.08 13.86
N ILE A 281 9.77 13.35 13.59
CA ILE A 281 8.66 13.87 12.78
C ILE A 281 7.67 14.61 13.68
N THR A 282 7.44 15.88 13.35
CA THR A 282 6.46 16.73 14.03
C THR A 282 5.05 16.42 13.55
N SER A 283 4.04 16.82 14.34
CA SER A 283 2.64 16.74 13.93
C SER A 283 2.37 17.45 12.60
N ASP A 284 3.10 18.54 12.33
CA ASP A 284 2.89 19.37 11.14
C ASP A 284 3.45 18.68 9.88
N ARG A 285 4.56 17.95 10.00
CA ARG A 285 5.07 17.11 8.91
C ARG A 285 4.19 15.90 8.65
N ALA A 286 3.66 15.29 9.71
CA ALA A 286 2.67 14.22 9.58
C ALA A 286 1.38 14.74 8.91
N ALA A 287 0.90 15.91 9.31
CA ALA A 287 -0.23 16.61 8.69
C ALA A 287 0.01 16.91 7.21
N ALA A 288 1.20 17.42 6.86
CA ALA A 288 1.58 17.66 5.47
C ALA A 288 1.63 16.36 4.64
N GLY A 289 2.00 15.24 5.28
CA GLY A 289 1.96 13.91 4.67
C GLY A 289 0.54 13.47 4.34
N VAL A 290 -0.38 13.53 5.31
CA VAL A 290 -1.81 13.18 5.09
C VAL A 290 -2.46 14.12 4.08
N LEU A 291 -2.11 15.40 4.09
CA LEU A 291 -2.59 16.35 3.07
C LEU A 291 -2.12 15.94 1.66
N CYS A 292 -0.90 15.40 1.54
CA CYS A 292 -0.39 14.89 0.28
C CYS A 292 -1.10 13.61 -0.17
N ASP A 293 -1.53 12.74 0.75
CA ASP A 293 -2.34 11.56 0.39
C ASP A 293 -3.67 12.00 -0.23
N GLY A 294 -4.37 12.95 0.41
CA GLY A 294 -5.65 13.44 -0.09
C GLY A 294 -5.52 14.16 -1.44
N ILE A 295 -4.57 15.10 -1.56
CA ILE A 295 -4.32 15.79 -2.84
C ILE A 295 -3.81 14.80 -3.90
N GLY A 296 -2.97 13.87 -3.50
CA GLY A 296 -2.43 12.84 -4.38
C GLY A 296 -3.50 11.88 -4.88
N SER A 297 -4.43 11.49 -4.02
CA SER A 297 -5.62 10.70 -4.35
C SER A 297 -6.53 11.46 -5.31
N MET A 298 -6.74 12.76 -5.11
CA MET A 298 -7.50 13.59 -6.05
C MET A 298 -6.84 13.60 -7.43
N ILE A 299 -5.53 13.84 -7.51
CA ILE A 299 -4.76 13.80 -8.77
C ILE A 299 -4.82 12.41 -9.40
N SER A 300 -4.65 11.36 -8.61
CA SER A 300 -4.69 9.97 -9.07
C SER A 300 -6.05 9.60 -9.67
N GLY A 301 -7.14 9.96 -8.97
CA GLY A 301 -8.51 9.78 -9.46
C GLY A 301 -8.74 10.53 -10.78
N MET A 302 -8.27 11.77 -10.90
CA MET A 302 -8.36 12.53 -12.16
C MET A 302 -7.65 11.83 -13.33
N LEU A 303 -6.60 11.04 -13.07
CA LEU A 303 -5.87 10.29 -14.10
C LEU A 303 -6.46 8.89 -14.38
N GLY A 304 -7.52 8.50 -13.65
CA GLY A 304 -8.13 7.17 -13.77
C GLY A 304 -7.52 6.09 -12.89
N ALA A 305 -6.69 6.47 -11.91
CA ALA A 305 -6.07 5.58 -10.94
C ALA A 305 -6.79 5.62 -9.58
N GLY A 306 -6.45 4.68 -8.69
CA GLY A 306 -7.04 4.58 -7.35
C GLY A 306 -6.45 5.58 -6.34
N PRO A 307 -7.01 5.65 -5.12
CA PRO A 307 -6.51 6.49 -4.04
C PRO A 307 -5.05 6.20 -3.67
N ASN A 308 -4.23 7.23 -3.48
CA ASN A 308 -2.81 7.10 -3.15
C ASN A 308 -2.54 7.35 -1.66
N THR A 309 -1.66 6.54 -1.09
CA THR A 309 -1.18 6.62 0.30
C THR A 309 0.33 6.36 0.37
N ALA A 310 0.92 6.57 1.55
CA ALA A 310 2.31 6.25 1.82
C ALA A 310 2.56 4.74 1.94
N PHE A 311 3.68 4.25 1.39
CA PHE A 311 4.01 2.82 1.38
C PHE A 311 4.98 2.43 2.50
N SER A 312 4.60 1.42 3.29
CA SER A 312 5.37 0.96 4.46
C SER A 312 6.60 0.11 4.09
N GLN A 313 6.62 -0.53 2.92
CA GLN A 313 7.69 -1.43 2.48
C GLN A 313 9.03 -0.69 2.36
N ASN A 314 9.00 0.55 1.88
CA ASN A 314 10.20 1.37 1.75
C ASN A 314 10.79 1.79 3.10
N VAL A 315 10.00 1.79 4.18
CA VAL A 315 10.53 2.05 5.54
C VAL A 315 11.50 0.95 5.95
N GLY A 316 11.13 -0.32 5.73
CA GLY A 316 12.02 -1.46 5.96
C GLY A 316 13.32 -1.33 5.16
N LEU A 317 13.23 -0.86 3.91
CA LEU A 317 14.39 -0.64 3.06
C LEU A 317 15.34 0.45 3.60
N ILE A 318 14.81 1.53 4.18
CA ILE A 318 15.63 2.58 4.82
C ILE A 318 16.43 1.97 5.98
N THR A 319 15.78 1.17 6.84
CA THR A 319 16.46 0.54 7.99
C THR A 319 17.58 -0.42 7.59
N LEU A 320 17.45 -1.09 6.44
CA LEU A 320 18.42 -2.04 5.91
C LEU A 320 19.57 -1.35 5.16
N THR A 321 19.25 -0.40 4.29
CA THR A 321 20.24 0.26 3.43
C THR A 321 20.94 1.45 4.10
N LYS A 322 20.36 1.97 5.19
CA LYS A 322 20.79 3.20 5.86
C LYS A 322 20.72 4.43 4.96
N VAL A 323 19.80 4.41 4.00
CA VAL A 323 19.59 5.47 3.00
C VAL A 323 18.23 6.10 3.23
N ALA A 324 18.20 7.29 3.80
CA ALA A 324 16.98 8.05 4.12
C ALA A 324 16.75 9.26 3.20
N SER A 325 17.63 9.51 2.22
CA SER A 325 17.58 10.72 1.39
C SER A 325 16.25 10.88 0.63
N ARG A 326 15.58 12.02 0.83
CA ARG A 326 14.38 12.39 0.08
C ARG A 326 14.69 12.71 -1.39
N HIS A 327 15.94 13.07 -1.70
CA HIS A 327 16.37 13.33 -3.08
C HIS A 327 16.31 12.06 -3.94
N ILE A 328 16.71 10.92 -3.38
CA ILE A 328 16.56 9.61 -4.01
C ILE A 328 15.09 9.30 -4.27
N MET A 329 14.22 9.60 -3.32
CA MET A 329 12.78 9.38 -3.47
C MET A 329 12.15 10.27 -4.54
N ILE A 330 12.61 11.51 -4.70
CA ILE A 330 12.21 12.38 -5.81
C ILE A 330 12.64 11.78 -7.15
N ILE A 331 13.87 11.27 -7.27
CA ILE A 331 14.34 10.58 -8.48
C ILE A 331 13.51 9.34 -8.75
N ALA A 332 13.16 8.57 -7.72
CA ALA A 332 12.28 7.41 -7.84
C ALA A 332 10.91 7.80 -8.38
N GLY A 333 10.33 8.89 -7.87
CA GLY A 333 9.07 9.44 -8.37
C GLY A 333 9.17 9.91 -9.83
N ILE A 334 10.27 10.54 -10.24
CA ILE A 334 10.50 10.92 -11.65
C ILE A 334 10.54 9.69 -12.56
N ILE A 335 11.28 8.66 -12.16
CA ILE A 335 11.36 7.40 -12.92
C ILE A 335 9.98 6.75 -13.02
N LEU A 336 9.21 6.67 -11.94
CA LEU A 336 7.83 6.12 -11.96
C LEU A 336 6.91 6.92 -12.90
N THR A 337 6.95 8.26 -12.83
CA THR A 337 6.17 9.11 -13.74
C THR A 337 6.53 8.82 -15.20
N ILE A 338 7.82 8.67 -15.50
CA ILE A 338 8.29 8.32 -16.85
C ILE A 338 7.79 6.92 -17.24
N LEU A 339 7.93 5.92 -16.37
CA LEU A 339 7.49 4.54 -16.63
C LEU A 339 5.97 4.44 -16.91
N GLY A 340 5.16 5.24 -16.23
CA GLY A 340 3.71 5.28 -16.43
C GLY A 340 3.27 5.80 -17.81
N VAL A 341 4.17 6.47 -18.55
CA VAL A 341 3.93 6.97 -19.91
C VAL A 341 4.15 5.90 -20.99
N PHE A 342 4.65 4.72 -20.63
CA PHE A 342 4.92 3.63 -21.58
C PHE A 342 3.88 2.49 -21.45
N PRO A 343 2.77 2.51 -22.23
CA PRO A 343 1.73 1.47 -22.19
C PRO A 343 2.25 0.05 -22.38
N LYS A 344 3.36 -0.14 -23.11
CA LYS A 344 4.01 -1.46 -23.25
C LYS A 344 4.28 -2.13 -21.89
N LEU A 345 4.78 -1.35 -20.92
CA LEU A 345 5.06 -1.86 -19.58
C LEU A 345 3.75 -2.23 -18.86
N SER A 346 2.77 -1.35 -18.92
CA SER A 346 1.46 -1.55 -18.30
C SER A 346 0.70 -2.72 -18.93
N ALA A 347 0.84 -2.92 -20.25
CA ALA A 347 0.23 -4.02 -20.99
C ALA A 347 0.87 -5.35 -20.63
N LEU A 348 2.21 -5.37 -20.51
CA LEU A 348 2.92 -6.54 -20.01
C LEU A 348 2.37 -6.95 -18.65
N ILE A 349 2.25 -6.00 -17.72
CA ILE A 349 1.71 -6.23 -16.37
C ILE A 349 0.23 -6.68 -16.41
N ALA A 350 -0.59 -6.10 -17.28
CA ALA A 350 -2.00 -6.45 -17.41
C ALA A 350 -2.23 -7.89 -17.88
N VAL A 351 -1.32 -8.46 -18.68
CA VAL A 351 -1.36 -9.86 -19.12
C VAL A 351 -0.62 -10.82 -18.20
N MET A 352 -0.23 -10.37 -16.99
CA MET A 352 0.46 -11.23 -16.04
C MET A 352 -0.44 -12.39 -15.59
N PRO A 353 0.02 -13.64 -15.69
CA PRO A 353 -0.76 -14.78 -15.21
C PRO A 353 -0.98 -14.68 -13.70
N SER A 354 -2.22 -14.91 -13.25
CA SER A 354 -2.58 -14.83 -11.83
C SER A 354 -1.69 -15.69 -10.91
N PRO A 355 -1.26 -16.92 -11.27
CA PRO A 355 -0.36 -17.70 -10.43
C PRO A 355 0.99 -17.02 -10.13
N VAL A 356 1.48 -16.17 -11.04
CA VAL A 356 2.70 -15.37 -10.83
C VAL A 356 2.48 -14.33 -9.74
N LEU A 357 1.37 -13.59 -9.82
CA LEU A 357 0.95 -12.63 -8.81
C LEU A 357 0.71 -13.32 -7.46
N GLY A 358 0.14 -14.53 -7.47
CA GLY A 358 -0.09 -15.31 -6.26
C GLY A 358 1.20 -15.71 -5.55
N GLY A 359 2.18 -16.25 -6.29
CA GLY A 359 3.48 -16.61 -5.72
C GLY A 359 4.25 -15.42 -5.14
N ALA A 360 4.21 -14.28 -5.84
CA ALA A 360 4.81 -13.03 -5.37
C ALA A 360 4.05 -12.41 -4.18
N GLY A 361 2.71 -12.44 -4.24
CA GLY A 361 1.80 -11.82 -3.28
C GLY A 361 1.86 -12.47 -1.89
N VAL A 362 2.06 -13.78 -1.81
CA VAL A 362 2.14 -14.49 -0.52
C VAL A 362 3.31 -13.95 0.31
N ILE A 363 4.46 -13.74 -0.34
CA ILE A 363 5.64 -13.15 0.30
C ILE A 363 5.38 -11.68 0.63
N MET A 364 4.82 -10.91 -0.30
CA MET A 364 4.59 -9.49 -0.12
C MET A 364 3.64 -9.19 1.05
N PHE A 365 2.44 -9.77 1.06
CA PHE A 365 1.43 -9.53 2.09
C PHE A 365 1.82 -10.15 3.44
N GLY A 366 2.50 -11.32 3.41
CA GLY A 366 3.07 -11.93 4.60
C GLY A 366 4.12 -11.06 5.28
N LEU A 367 5.03 -10.44 4.50
CA LEU A 367 6.02 -9.49 5.03
C LEU A 367 5.37 -8.22 5.59
N VAL A 368 4.32 -7.70 4.95
CA VAL A 368 3.55 -6.56 5.49
C VAL A 368 2.94 -6.91 6.84
N ALA A 369 2.31 -8.08 6.95
CA ALA A 369 1.77 -8.56 8.22
C ALA A 369 2.85 -8.69 9.30
N ALA A 370 3.99 -9.31 8.96
CA ALA A 370 5.12 -9.48 9.87
C ALA A 370 5.72 -8.13 10.32
N GLN A 371 5.75 -7.12 9.46
CA GLN A 371 6.23 -5.79 9.82
C GLN A 371 5.29 -5.10 10.81
N GLY A 372 3.98 -5.30 10.71
CA GLY A 372 3.03 -4.86 11.72
C GLY A 372 3.29 -5.51 13.09
N ILE A 373 3.54 -6.83 13.09
CA ILE A 373 3.91 -7.58 14.30
C ILE A 373 5.23 -7.07 14.89
N LYS A 374 6.21 -6.74 14.05
CA LYS A 374 7.48 -6.14 14.51
C LYS A 374 7.24 -4.82 15.24
N THR A 375 6.36 -3.96 14.72
CA THR A 375 5.95 -2.72 15.42
C THR A 375 5.23 -3.02 16.74
N LEU A 376 4.39 -4.05 16.81
CA LEU A 376 3.77 -4.49 18.08
C LEU A 376 4.81 -5.05 19.06
N SER A 377 5.88 -5.68 18.58
CA SER A 377 6.93 -6.23 19.42
C SER A 377 7.86 -5.17 20.03
N SER A 378 7.82 -3.92 19.55
CA SER A 378 8.63 -2.83 20.11
C SER A 378 7.98 -2.14 21.32
N ILE A 379 6.73 -2.49 21.65
CA ILE A 379 6.01 -1.97 22.82
C ILE A 379 5.83 -3.02 23.91
N ASN A 380 5.58 -2.56 25.14
CA ASN A 380 5.28 -3.44 26.26
C ASN A 380 3.83 -3.96 26.18
N LEU A 381 3.68 -5.18 25.65
CA LEU A 381 2.40 -5.88 25.49
C LEU A 381 1.93 -6.50 26.82
N GLY A 382 0.98 -5.84 27.50
CA GLY A 382 0.26 -6.41 28.64
C GLY A 382 -1.11 -6.98 28.24
N ASP A 383 -1.89 -7.44 29.22
CA ASP A 383 -3.22 -8.04 29.00
C ASP A 383 -4.17 -7.11 28.25
N ARG A 384 -4.12 -5.80 28.55
CA ARG A 384 -4.93 -4.79 27.86
C ARG A 384 -4.58 -4.71 26.38
N GLU A 385 -3.30 -4.62 26.04
CA GLU A 385 -2.84 -4.50 24.67
C GLU A 385 -3.15 -5.77 23.88
N LEU A 386 -2.92 -6.94 24.47
CA LEU A 386 -3.25 -8.23 23.88
C LEU A 386 -4.75 -8.37 23.61
N LEU A 387 -5.61 -7.90 24.54
CA LEU A 387 -7.06 -7.90 24.34
C LEU A 387 -7.49 -7.02 23.17
N ILE A 388 -6.92 -5.81 23.06
CA ILE A 388 -7.18 -4.89 21.94
C ILE A 388 -6.79 -5.54 20.62
N ILE A 389 -5.57 -6.09 20.53
CA ILE A 389 -5.05 -6.77 19.34
C ILE A 389 -5.94 -7.96 18.97
N SER A 390 -6.28 -8.79 19.97
CA SER A 390 -7.09 -10.00 19.77
C SER A 390 -8.46 -9.67 19.18
N VAL A 391 -9.17 -8.68 19.71
CA VAL A 391 -10.51 -8.32 19.21
C VAL A 391 -10.41 -7.69 17.82
N ALA A 392 -9.43 -6.82 17.60
CA ALA A 392 -9.20 -6.20 16.29
C ALA A 392 -8.91 -7.26 15.21
N PHE A 393 -8.05 -8.23 15.51
CA PHE A 393 -7.75 -9.34 14.61
C PHE A 393 -8.96 -10.24 14.37
N ALA A 394 -9.66 -10.64 15.43
CA ALA A 394 -10.83 -11.50 15.32
C ALA A 394 -11.92 -10.88 14.45
N LEU A 395 -12.26 -9.60 14.67
CA LEU A 395 -13.28 -8.91 13.89
C LEU A 395 -12.82 -8.59 12.46
N GLY A 396 -11.58 -8.12 12.30
CA GLY A 396 -11.04 -7.79 10.98
C GLY A 396 -10.91 -9.02 10.07
N ILE A 397 -10.30 -10.09 10.56
CA ILE A 397 -10.17 -11.35 9.83
C ILE A 397 -11.55 -12.00 9.65
N GLY A 398 -12.38 -11.98 10.69
CA GLY A 398 -13.72 -12.57 10.68
C GLY A 398 -14.58 -12.03 9.55
N VAL A 399 -14.65 -10.71 9.37
CA VAL A 399 -15.41 -10.11 8.26
C VAL A 399 -14.77 -10.40 6.90
N THR A 400 -13.44 -10.41 6.80
CA THR A 400 -12.76 -10.74 5.54
C THR A 400 -13.08 -12.17 5.08
N VAL A 401 -13.11 -13.13 6.01
CA VAL A 401 -13.32 -14.56 5.69
C VAL A 401 -14.80 -14.93 5.61
N LYS A 402 -15.67 -14.21 6.34
CA LYS A 402 -17.13 -14.42 6.40
C LYS A 402 -17.88 -13.10 6.20
N PRO A 403 -17.79 -12.49 5.01
CA PRO A 403 -18.46 -11.21 4.73
C PRO A 403 -20.00 -11.30 4.84
N GLU A 404 -20.57 -12.50 4.77
CA GLU A 404 -22.02 -12.75 4.86
C GLU A 404 -22.61 -12.35 6.22
N ILE A 405 -21.79 -12.29 7.28
CA ILE A 405 -22.23 -11.88 8.62
C ILE A 405 -22.81 -10.46 8.65
N LEU A 406 -22.43 -9.61 7.67
CA LEU A 406 -22.89 -8.23 7.58
C LEU A 406 -24.15 -8.06 6.73
N GLN A 407 -24.75 -9.13 6.20
CA GLN A 407 -25.89 -9.03 5.28
C GLN A 407 -27.13 -8.39 5.91
N GLY A 408 -27.36 -8.59 7.20
CA GLY A 408 -28.50 -8.01 7.93
C GLY A 408 -28.30 -6.56 8.37
N LEU A 409 -27.11 -5.97 8.18
CA LEU A 409 -26.85 -4.60 8.59
C LEU A 409 -27.40 -3.57 7.59
N PRO A 410 -27.78 -2.37 8.06
CA PRO A 410 -28.07 -1.24 7.17
C PRO A 410 -26.91 -0.97 6.21
N ASN A 411 -27.22 -0.59 4.96
CA ASN A 411 -26.22 -0.42 3.90
C ASN A 411 -25.03 0.45 4.32
N ALA A 412 -25.28 1.55 5.04
CA ALA A 412 -24.21 2.43 5.52
C ALA A 412 -23.21 1.70 6.44
N LEU A 413 -23.70 0.96 7.45
CA LEU A 413 -22.84 0.18 8.36
C LEU A 413 -22.16 -0.98 7.64
N LYS A 414 -22.89 -1.65 6.74
CA LYS A 414 -22.34 -2.74 5.92
C LYS A 414 -21.16 -2.25 5.07
N MET A 415 -21.26 -1.06 4.46
CA MET A 415 -20.18 -0.49 3.65
C MET A 415 -18.94 -0.20 4.50
N ILE A 416 -19.12 0.38 5.69
CA ILE A 416 -18.02 0.68 6.61
C ILE A 416 -17.34 -0.58 7.14
N LEU A 417 -18.13 -1.58 7.52
CA LEU A 417 -17.62 -2.78 8.16
C LEU A 417 -17.18 -3.84 7.15
N SER A 418 -17.58 -3.76 5.88
CA SER A 418 -17.22 -4.75 4.85
C SER A 418 -15.71 -4.89 4.60
N SER A 419 -14.93 -3.87 4.96
CA SER A 419 -13.47 -3.96 4.97
C SER A 419 -12.98 -4.51 6.31
N GLY A 420 -12.35 -5.68 6.29
CA GLY A 420 -11.73 -6.24 7.50
C GLY A 420 -10.70 -5.31 8.13
N ILE A 421 -9.98 -4.54 7.31
CA ILE A 421 -9.04 -3.53 7.79
C ILE A 421 -9.79 -2.42 8.54
N SER A 422 -10.86 -1.87 7.95
CA SER A 422 -11.71 -0.84 8.58
C SER A 422 -12.31 -1.34 9.89
N THR A 423 -12.94 -2.52 9.87
CA THR A 423 -13.58 -3.13 11.05
C THR A 423 -12.59 -3.36 12.19
N GLY A 424 -11.44 -3.97 11.90
CA GLY A 424 -10.44 -4.21 12.93
C GLY A 424 -9.81 -2.91 13.45
N THR A 425 -9.60 -1.92 12.59
CA THR A 425 -9.09 -0.59 13.00
C THR A 425 -10.05 0.12 13.93
N LEU A 426 -11.35 0.19 13.57
CA LEU A 426 -12.38 0.80 14.41
C LEU A 426 -12.49 0.10 15.75
N ALA A 427 -12.49 -1.25 15.77
CA ALA A 427 -12.49 -2.02 17.01
C ALA A 427 -11.27 -1.69 17.89
N ALA A 428 -10.06 -1.66 17.30
CA ALA A 428 -8.84 -1.34 18.02
C ALA A 428 -8.90 0.07 18.64
N LEU A 429 -9.36 1.07 17.88
CA LEU A 429 -9.49 2.45 18.34
C LEU A 429 -10.50 2.58 19.47
N ILE A 430 -11.69 2.01 19.31
CA ILE A 430 -12.76 2.04 20.30
C ILE A 430 -12.27 1.40 21.60
N LEU A 431 -11.66 0.22 21.53
CA LEU A 431 -11.14 -0.47 22.72
C LEU A 431 -9.97 0.28 23.35
N ASN A 432 -9.09 0.91 22.58
CA ASN A 432 -8.00 1.69 23.13
C ASN A 432 -8.49 2.94 23.88
N ILE A 433 -9.64 3.50 23.50
CA ILE A 433 -10.29 4.61 24.22
C ILE A 433 -11.00 4.11 25.48
N ILE A 434 -11.73 3.00 25.39
CA ILE A 434 -12.56 2.49 26.49
C ILE A 434 -11.72 1.81 27.57
N LEU A 435 -10.73 1.01 27.19
CA LEU A 435 -9.89 0.26 28.13
C LEU A 435 -8.83 1.19 28.71
N VAL A 436 -8.94 1.47 30.00
CA VAL A 436 -7.99 2.32 30.73
C VAL A 436 -6.66 1.59 30.93
N ASP A 437 -5.56 2.26 30.61
CA ASP A 437 -4.22 1.76 30.89
C ASP A 437 -3.92 1.90 32.39
N LYS A 438 -4.04 0.78 33.13
CA LYS A 438 -3.80 0.74 34.57
C LYS A 438 -2.39 1.15 34.97
N ARG A 439 -1.42 1.16 34.04
CA ARG A 439 -0.04 1.61 34.27
C ARG A 439 0.12 3.13 34.30
N LYS A 440 -0.86 3.90 33.82
CA LYS A 440 -0.82 5.38 33.84
C LYS A 440 -1.49 6.00 35.08
N THR A 441 -2.21 5.20 35.84
CA THR A 441 -2.95 5.60 37.05
C THR A 441 -2.20 5.32 38.35
N ASN A 442 -1.05 4.65 38.26
CA ASN A 442 -0.04 4.52 39.32
C ASN A 442 1.19 5.32 38.92
#